data_AF-A0A7S3V642-F1
#
_entry.id   AF-A0A7S3V642-F1
#
_cell.length_a   1.000
_cell.length_b   1.000
_cell.length_c   1.000
_cell.angle_alpha   90.00
_cell.angle_beta   90.00
_cell.angle_gamma   90.00
#
_symmetry.space_group_name_H-M   'P 1'
#
loop_
_entity.id
_entity.type
_entity.pdbx_description
1 polymer ?
#
loop_
_entity_poly.entity_id
_entity_poly.type
_entity_poly.pdbx_seq_one_letter_code
_entity_poly.pdbx_strand_id
1 'polypeptide(L)'
;MVMVPMMRFILTTATLHQLQKATNSNGASAFTNSQFITTAGRQRHPTIATTFLNASFQHRNVYTPSRSQNYRSFAKLKSNSAQYKYLQFRSSFRHRTFSMLKNSANDDDNDTEELRMENIYQEWTIEDDTLLYESMKSNSNLPQMAAILGRGLRGVETRIAKLKDPNSSVYQRLFVGDKLQKSDSDAEADNDVSGGKLTPVKEVMRRVQWDYSLSPKDFTVIYWDRVEETLMSSPFDATNDSVKGREEMFVFAIPEHRIQSVKYKEQVVWDKQKRLDRVFGSMNGRGETIDQVMEGYDEWKRKEEELQAYNRQRQREMAIQIRSILGEHLFMALKDISATLQSKATGMSDEESTQKDIEDYVQDAIFLFRQSRNMASSENTNNIHDVSDNGSIPHNDIESLDMFSNLVALLPDDALREKIMQEVFKQANKMDPHRAREAFATSTSSSDDDSNKN
;
A
#
# COMPACT_ATOMS: atom_id res chain seq x y z
N MET A 1 -20.45 7.20 -20.63
CA MET A 1 -19.78 6.08 -21.32
C MET A 1 -18.29 6.38 -21.33
N VAL A 2 -17.60 6.06 -20.24
CA VAL A 2 -16.15 6.24 -20.09
C VAL A 2 -15.63 5.01 -19.33
N MET A 3 -14.69 4.32 -19.94
CA MET A 3 -14.05 3.10 -19.44
C MET A 3 -13.08 3.42 -18.30
N VAL A 4 -13.20 2.68 -17.20
CA VAL A 4 -12.18 2.55 -16.16
C VAL A 4 -11.15 1.52 -16.64
N PRO A 5 -9.82 1.77 -16.59
CA PRO A 5 -8.86 0.71 -16.82
C PRO A 5 -8.71 -0.12 -15.54
N MET A 6 -9.28 -1.33 -15.54
CA MET A 6 -8.89 -2.38 -14.62
C MET A 6 -7.41 -2.73 -14.88
N MET A 7 -6.58 -2.61 -13.85
CA MET A 7 -5.24 -3.21 -13.79
C MET A 7 -5.36 -4.73 -13.94
N ARG A 8 -5.20 -5.22 -15.17
CA ARG A 8 -4.87 -6.61 -15.45
C ARG A 8 -3.35 -6.74 -15.41
N PHE A 9 -2.87 -7.75 -14.69
CA PHE A 9 -1.52 -8.29 -14.81
C PHE A 9 -1.13 -8.39 -16.30
N ILE A 10 -0.08 -7.67 -16.70
CA ILE A 10 0.46 -7.75 -18.05
C ILE A 10 1.11 -9.13 -18.22
N LEU A 11 0.42 -10.01 -18.93
CA LEU A 11 0.98 -11.18 -19.61
C LEU A 11 1.79 -10.68 -20.81
N THR A 12 3.12 -10.69 -20.73
CA THR A 12 3.97 -10.58 -21.92
C THR A 12 4.23 -11.97 -22.49
N THR A 13 3.49 -12.35 -23.53
CA THR A 13 3.91 -13.39 -24.48
C THR A 13 4.88 -12.76 -25.47
N ALA A 14 6.16 -13.12 -25.39
CA ALA A 14 7.19 -12.71 -26.34
C ALA A 14 6.88 -13.29 -27.74
N THR A 15 6.75 -12.40 -28.73
CA THR A 15 6.58 -12.77 -30.14
C THR A 15 7.96 -12.90 -30.79
N LEU A 16 8.18 -14.08 -31.35
CA LEU A 16 9.34 -14.52 -32.10
C LEU A 16 9.36 -13.81 -33.46
N HIS A 17 10.40 -13.02 -33.75
CA HIS A 17 10.66 -12.54 -35.11
C HIS A 17 12.18 -12.51 -35.35
N GLN A 18 12.70 -13.55 -36.03
CA GLN A 18 13.97 -13.49 -36.72
C GLN A 18 13.79 -13.88 -38.18
N LEU A 19 14.15 -12.92 -39.04
CA LEU A 19 15.00 -13.05 -40.23
C LEU A 19 14.92 -14.36 -41.04
N GLN A 20 14.37 -14.26 -42.25
CA GLN A 20 14.95 -14.94 -43.40
C GLN A 20 14.78 -14.10 -44.66
N LYS A 21 15.92 -13.71 -45.25
CA LYS A 21 16.03 -13.09 -46.57
C LYS A 21 16.90 -14.00 -47.43
N ALA A 22 16.46 -14.16 -48.69
CA ALA A 22 17.14 -14.75 -49.83
C ALA A 22 17.23 -16.29 -49.89
N THR A 23 16.52 -16.89 -50.86
CA THR A 23 17.13 -17.31 -52.14
C THR A 23 16.06 -17.42 -53.24
N ASN A 24 16.47 -16.97 -54.43
CA ASN A 24 15.78 -17.04 -55.70
C ASN A 24 15.57 -18.48 -56.20
N SER A 25 14.60 -18.58 -57.12
CA SER A 25 14.66 -19.27 -58.41
C SER A 25 13.84 -20.56 -58.58
N ASN A 26 13.07 -20.49 -59.67
CA ASN A 26 12.70 -21.54 -60.61
C ASN A 26 11.52 -22.47 -60.28
N GLY A 27 10.62 -22.56 -61.27
CA GLY A 27 10.00 -23.83 -61.61
C GLY A 27 8.49 -23.79 -61.79
N ALA A 28 8.04 -23.22 -62.91
CA ALA A 28 6.73 -23.55 -63.47
C ALA A 28 6.70 -25.01 -63.95
N SER A 29 5.67 -25.76 -63.58
CA SER A 29 5.13 -26.83 -64.44
C SER A 29 3.73 -27.22 -63.99
N ALA A 30 2.79 -27.03 -64.90
CA ALA A 30 1.45 -27.60 -64.87
C ALA A 30 1.50 -29.13 -64.90
N PHE A 31 0.56 -29.79 -64.22
CA PHE A 31 0.04 -31.09 -64.67
C PHE A 31 -1.42 -31.27 -64.22
N THR A 32 -2.11 -32.07 -65.02
CA THR A 32 -3.53 -32.14 -65.34
C THR A 32 -4.33 -33.18 -64.54
N ASN A 33 -5.65 -32.98 -64.49
CA ASN A 33 -6.77 -33.94 -64.59
C ASN A 33 -6.72 -35.31 -63.88
N SER A 34 -7.78 -35.59 -63.08
CA SER A 34 -8.75 -36.72 -63.26
C SER A 34 -9.63 -36.81 -61.99
N GLN A 35 -10.91 -36.44 -61.96
CA GLN A 35 -12.14 -37.15 -62.38
C GLN A 35 -12.54 -38.45 -61.64
N PHE A 36 -13.77 -38.40 -61.11
CA PHE A 36 -14.74 -39.47 -60.70
C PHE A 36 -14.38 -40.35 -59.47
N ILE A 37 -15.27 -40.72 -58.53
CA ILE A 37 -16.60 -41.34 -58.63
C ILE A 37 -17.43 -41.09 -57.34
N THR A 38 -18.73 -40.92 -57.54
CA THR A 38 -19.88 -40.87 -56.64
C THR A 38 -20.13 -42.16 -55.85
N THR A 39 -20.53 -42.12 -54.56
CA THR A 39 -21.52 -43.08 -54.02
C THR A 39 -22.27 -42.53 -52.80
N ALA A 40 -23.59 -42.73 -52.82
CA ALA A 40 -24.55 -42.34 -51.79
C ALA A 40 -24.56 -43.30 -50.60
N GLY A 41 -24.94 -42.80 -49.41
CA GLY A 41 -25.18 -43.61 -48.21
C GLY A 41 -26.06 -42.88 -47.19
N ARG A 42 -27.33 -43.26 -47.15
CA ARG A 42 -28.44 -42.69 -46.37
C ARG A 42 -28.56 -43.45 -45.05
N GLN A 43 -28.52 -42.80 -43.88
CA GLN A 43 -29.09 -43.33 -42.64
C GLN A 43 -29.70 -42.25 -41.74
N ARG A 44 -30.70 -42.69 -40.97
CA ARG A 44 -31.81 -41.96 -40.33
C ARG A 44 -31.50 -41.63 -38.85
N HIS A 45 -32.02 -40.49 -38.38
CA HIS A 45 -32.71 -40.15 -37.10
C HIS A 45 -32.30 -40.85 -35.77
N PRO A 46 -32.40 -40.19 -34.58
CA PRO A 46 -33.60 -39.45 -34.19
C PRO A 46 -33.46 -38.16 -33.36
N THR A 47 -34.59 -37.45 -33.43
CA THR A 47 -35.07 -36.27 -32.73
C THR A 47 -35.16 -36.48 -31.21
N ILE A 48 -34.63 -35.54 -30.41
CA ILE A 48 -34.93 -35.42 -28.98
C ILE A 48 -35.88 -34.22 -28.80
N ALA A 49 -37.05 -34.52 -28.25
CA ALA A 49 -38.10 -33.58 -27.92
C ALA A 49 -37.71 -32.69 -26.72
N THR A 50 -37.91 -31.39 -26.84
CA THR A 50 -37.75 -30.41 -25.76
C THR A 50 -39.14 -30.09 -25.23
N THR A 51 -39.47 -30.62 -24.05
CA THR A 51 -40.76 -30.36 -23.39
C THR A 51 -40.64 -29.16 -22.47
N PHE A 52 -41.48 -28.18 -22.73
CA PHE A 52 -41.82 -27.04 -21.87
C PHE A 52 -42.37 -27.49 -20.51
N LEU A 53 -41.95 -26.83 -19.43
CA LEU A 53 -42.74 -26.74 -18.21
C LEU A 53 -42.75 -25.29 -17.71
N ASN A 54 -43.90 -24.65 -17.95
CA ASN A 54 -44.38 -23.47 -17.27
C ASN A 54 -44.70 -23.82 -15.81
N ALA A 55 -44.28 -22.99 -14.87
CA ALA A 55 -44.89 -22.89 -13.56
C ALA A 55 -44.93 -21.42 -13.12
N SER A 56 -46.07 -20.79 -13.42
CA SER A 56 -46.56 -19.58 -12.76
C SER A 56 -47.27 -20.00 -11.48
N PHE A 57 -47.05 -19.30 -10.34
CA PHE A 57 -48.11 -18.68 -9.52
C PHE A 57 -47.63 -18.17 -8.14
N GLN A 58 -47.99 -16.92 -7.89
CA GLN A 58 -48.57 -16.34 -6.66
C GLN A 58 -47.72 -15.98 -5.42
N HIS A 59 -47.54 -14.65 -5.30
CA HIS A 59 -47.98 -13.79 -4.19
C HIS A 59 -48.15 -14.42 -2.80
N ARG A 60 -47.34 -13.96 -1.84
CA ARG A 60 -47.81 -13.60 -0.49
C ARG A 60 -47.13 -12.34 0.02
N ASN A 61 -47.90 -11.25 0.03
CA ASN A 61 -47.70 -10.10 0.90
C ASN A 61 -47.98 -10.52 2.35
N VAL A 62 -47.08 -10.21 3.28
CA VAL A 62 -47.42 -10.14 4.71
C VAL A 62 -46.87 -8.83 5.27
N TYR A 63 -47.81 -7.96 5.58
CA TYR A 63 -47.68 -6.79 6.44
C TYR A 63 -47.20 -7.18 7.84
N THR A 64 -46.29 -6.39 8.43
CA THR A 64 -46.29 -6.11 9.88
C THR A 64 -45.88 -4.65 10.14
N PRO A 65 -46.30 -4.05 11.27
CA PRO A 65 -46.60 -2.63 11.35
C PRO A 65 -45.51 -1.78 12.01
N SER A 66 -45.65 -0.49 11.70
CA SER A 66 -45.17 0.70 12.39
C SER A 66 -45.18 0.61 13.92
N ARG A 67 -44.05 0.98 14.54
CA ARG A 67 -43.99 1.35 15.97
C ARG A 67 -43.64 2.82 16.09
N SER A 68 -44.57 3.55 16.71
CA SER A 68 -44.53 4.97 16.96
C SER A 68 -43.62 5.32 18.15
N GLN A 69 -43.09 6.54 18.05
CA GLN A 69 -42.99 7.57 19.08
C GLN A 69 -42.78 7.16 20.55
N ASN A 70 -41.68 7.63 21.12
CA ASN A 70 -41.62 8.71 22.11
C ASN A 70 -40.25 8.65 22.78
N TYR A 71 -39.54 9.78 22.90
CA TYR A 71 -38.99 10.26 24.17
C TYR A 71 -38.41 11.67 24.01
N ARG A 72 -39.14 12.60 24.64
CA ARG A 72 -38.68 13.69 25.51
C ARG A 72 -37.43 14.48 25.13
N SER A 73 -37.72 15.66 24.62
CA SER A 73 -37.16 16.95 25.04
C SER A 73 -36.55 16.99 26.46
N PHE A 74 -35.29 17.40 26.55
CA PHE A 74 -34.77 18.17 27.68
C PHE A 74 -34.05 19.42 27.17
N ALA A 75 -34.45 20.54 27.74
CA ALA A 75 -33.98 21.88 27.45
C ALA A 75 -32.95 22.33 28.50
N LYS A 76 -32.17 23.36 28.10
CA LYS A 76 -31.55 24.40 28.94
C LYS A 76 -30.45 23.98 29.94
N LEU A 77 -29.21 24.28 29.57
CA LEU A 77 -28.22 24.93 30.46
C LEU A 77 -27.41 25.92 29.59
N LYS A 78 -27.74 27.21 29.68
CA LYS A 78 -27.09 28.25 30.50
C LYS A 78 -25.67 28.60 30.05
N SER A 79 -25.60 29.82 29.53
CA SER A 79 -24.45 30.67 29.31
C SER A 79 -23.43 30.61 30.45
N ASN A 80 -22.15 30.63 30.09
CA ASN A 80 -21.16 31.39 30.86
C ASN A 80 -20.21 32.10 29.90
N SER A 81 -20.46 33.40 29.78
CA SER A 81 -19.56 34.41 29.26
C SER A 81 -18.44 34.59 30.29
N ALA A 82 -17.19 34.41 29.87
CA ALA A 82 -16.04 34.94 30.58
C ALA A 82 -15.07 35.54 29.55
N GLN A 83 -15.18 36.86 29.41
CA GLN A 83 -14.21 37.71 28.73
C GLN A 83 -12.90 37.70 29.53
N TYR A 84 -11.78 37.40 28.88
CA TYR A 84 -10.48 37.86 29.35
C TYR A 84 -9.79 38.68 28.26
N LYS A 85 -9.56 39.93 28.64
CA LYS A 85 -8.77 40.95 27.95
C LYS A 85 -7.34 40.47 27.80
N TYR A 86 -6.75 40.64 26.62
CA TYR A 86 -5.30 40.75 26.50
C TYR A 86 -4.88 41.99 25.72
N LEU A 87 -3.80 42.54 26.24
CA LEU A 87 -3.10 43.78 25.97
C LEU A 87 -2.82 44.07 24.49
N GLN A 88 -3.02 45.34 24.14
CA GLN A 88 -2.25 46.04 23.11
C GLN A 88 -0.76 46.00 23.51
N PHE A 89 0.15 45.77 22.56
CA PHE A 89 1.25 46.70 22.26
C PHE A 89 2.07 46.25 21.03
N ARG A 90 2.06 47.15 20.03
CA ARG A 90 3.15 47.58 19.14
C ARG A 90 3.84 46.57 18.22
N SER A 91 3.41 46.69 16.97
CA SER A 91 4.20 46.62 15.75
C SER A 91 5.66 47.10 15.88
N SER A 92 6.58 46.29 15.34
CA SER A 92 7.79 46.79 14.71
C SER A 92 8.01 46.07 13.40
N PHE A 93 7.47 46.70 12.36
CA PHE A 93 7.95 46.59 10.99
C PHE A 93 9.39 47.11 10.95
N ARG A 94 10.35 46.28 10.55
CA ARG A 94 11.59 46.76 9.93
C ARG A 94 11.88 45.95 8.68
N HIS A 95 11.71 46.64 7.56
CA HIS A 95 12.33 46.31 6.29
C HIS A 95 13.84 46.15 6.46
N ARG A 96 14.40 45.10 5.85
CA ARG A 96 15.77 45.11 5.37
C ARG A 96 15.76 44.83 3.88
N THR A 97 15.91 45.91 3.13
CA THR A 97 16.33 45.95 1.75
C THR A 97 17.86 45.90 1.69
N PHE A 98 18.38 45.22 0.66
CA PHE A 98 19.67 45.31 -0.04
C PHE A 98 20.17 43.89 -0.37
N SER A 99 20.75 43.57 -1.52
CA SER A 99 20.85 44.17 -2.85
C SER A 99 21.60 43.14 -3.70
N MET A 100 21.27 43.07 -4.99
CA MET A 100 22.06 42.39 -6.01
C MET A 100 23.55 42.79 -5.96
N LEU A 101 24.46 41.85 -6.22
CA LEU A 101 25.19 41.75 -7.50
C LEU A 101 26.25 40.63 -7.50
N LYS A 102 26.20 39.84 -8.59
CA LYS A 102 27.29 39.26 -9.41
C LYS A 102 28.00 37.97 -8.98
N ASN A 103 27.73 36.96 -9.82
CA ASN A 103 28.66 36.10 -10.55
C ASN A 103 29.77 35.39 -9.77
N SER A 104 29.61 34.08 -9.61
CA SER A 104 30.69 33.13 -9.85
C SER A 104 30.10 31.88 -10.48
N ALA A 105 30.54 31.60 -11.71
CA ALA A 105 30.47 30.28 -12.30
C ALA A 105 31.61 29.47 -11.70
N ASN A 106 31.30 28.29 -11.15
CA ASN A 106 32.07 27.05 -11.14
C ASN A 106 31.55 26.15 -10.02
N ASP A 107 31.45 24.86 -10.35
CA ASP A 107 31.49 23.68 -9.49
C ASP A 107 30.70 23.75 -8.19
N ASP A 108 29.58 23.02 -8.14
CA ASP A 108 29.29 22.21 -6.95
C ASP A 108 28.48 20.98 -7.37
N ASP A 109 29.06 19.84 -7.00
CA ASP A 109 28.57 18.48 -7.14
C ASP A 109 27.12 18.36 -6.64
N ASN A 110 26.19 18.17 -7.56
CA ASN A 110 24.88 17.66 -7.19
C ASN A 110 24.95 16.14 -7.36
N ASP A 111 25.26 15.47 -6.25
CA ASP A 111 25.19 14.03 -6.05
C ASP A 111 23.89 13.49 -6.65
N THR A 112 23.99 13.13 -7.93
CA THR A 112 22.94 12.45 -8.65
C THR A 112 23.08 11.01 -8.18
N GLU A 113 22.51 10.70 -7.02
CA GLU A 113 22.44 9.35 -6.48
C GLU A 113 21.87 8.44 -7.57
N GLU A 114 22.78 7.75 -8.22
CA GLU A 114 22.53 6.73 -9.21
C GLU A 114 21.78 5.61 -8.49
N LEU A 115 20.46 5.55 -8.64
CA LEU A 115 19.56 4.60 -8.00
C LEU A 115 19.93 3.15 -8.42
N ARG A 116 20.84 2.53 -7.67
CA ARG A 116 21.24 1.11 -7.79
C ARG A 116 20.26 0.21 -7.02
N MET A 117 20.29 -1.09 -7.33
CA MET A 117 19.28 -2.14 -7.04
C MET A 117 19.06 -2.50 -5.55
N GLU A 118 19.01 -1.52 -4.66
CA GLU A 118 19.31 -1.75 -3.25
C GLU A 118 18.15 -1.27 -2.38
N ASN A 119 16.97 -1.90 -2.27
CA ASN A 119 16.00 -1.58 -1.17
C ASN A 119 15.63 -2.79 -0.32
N ILE A 120 16.17 -3.97 -0.64
CA ILE A 120 16.50 -4.96 0.39
C ILE A 120 17.88 -4.61 0.98
N TYR A 121 18.71 -3.94 0.19
CA TYR A 121 20.04 -3.45 0.54
C TYR A 121 20.13 -1.93 0.72
N GLN A 122 19.02 -1.17 0.64
CA GLN A 122 19.10 0.29 0.91
C GLN A 122 19.38 0.36 2.36
N GLU A 123 20.40 1.15 2.65
CA GLU A 123 20.61 1.65 3.97
C GLU A 123 19.27 2.15 4.47
N TRP A 124 18.87 1.62 5.61
CA TRP A 124 17.71 2.11 6.35
C TRP A 124 17.82 3.62 6.41
N THR A 125 16.75 4.33 6.09
CA THR A 125 16.76 5.79 6.19
C THR A 125 16.70 6.20 7.65
N ILE A 126 16.99 7.47 7.95
CA ILE A 126 16.82 7.99 9.31
C ILE A 126 15.33 8.04 9.66
N GLU A 127 14.48 8.32 8.68
CA GLU A 127 13.03 8.31 8.79
C GLU A 127 12.51 6.90 9.13
N ASP A 128 13.03 5.86 8.48
CA ASP A 128 12.67 4.46 8.76
C ASP A 128 13.06 4.09 10.21
N ASP A 129 14.26 4.46 10.64
CA ASP A 129 14.73 4.22 12.01
C ASP A 129 13.91 4.98 13.05
N THR A 130 13.54 6.23 12.74
CA THR A 130 12.68 7.06 13.60
C THR A 130 11.31 6.40 13.75
N LEU A 131 10.69 5.97 12.64
CA LEU A 131 9.41 5.26 12.63
C LEU A 131 9.49 3.95 13.43
N LEU A 132 10.57 3.18 13.25
CA LEU A 132 10.80 1.95 14.03
C LEU A 132 10.96 2.22 15.52
N TYR A 133 11.64 3.29 15.91
CA TYR A 133 11.82 3.63 17.31
C TYR A 133 10.53 4.11 17.97
N GLU A 134 9.77 4.99 17.30
CA GLU A 134 8.46 5.46 17.78
C GLU A 134 7.45 4.32 17.93
N SER A 135 7.44 3.40 16.95
CA SER A 135 6.58 2.22 16.98
C SER A 135 7.01 1.23 18.07
N MET A 136 8.32 1.07 18.33
CA MET A 136 8.83 0.29 19.45
C MET A 136 8.34 0.86 20.79
N LYS A 137 8.43 2.19 20.98
CA LYS A 137 7.96 2.87 22.19
C LYS A 137 6.44 2.71 22.40
N SER A 138 5.70 2.67 21.29
CA SER A 138 4.24 2.51 21.29
C SER A 138 3.79 1.05 21.39
N ASN A 139 4.73 0.10 21.45
CA ASN A 139 4.48 -1.35 21.40
C ASN A 139 3.64 -1.77 20.18
N SER A 140 3.89 -1.13 19.03
CA SER A 140 3.19 -1.39 17.78
C SER A 140 3.50 -2.79 17.23
N ASN A 141 2.55 -3.32 16.45
CA ASN A 141 2.64 -4.65 15.87
C ASN A 141 3.74 -4.72 14.79
N LEU A 142 4.69 -5.64 14.92
CA LEU A 142 5.83 -5.79 14.00
C LEU A 142 5.40 -6.05 12.53
N PRO A 143 4.46 -6.98 12.25
CA PRO A 143 3.81 -7.11 10.94
C PRO A 143 3.33 -5.82 10.31
N GLN A 144 2.74 -4.92 11.09
CA GLN A 144 2.25 -3.65 10.60
C GLN A 144 3.41 -2.76 10.16
N MET A 145 4.51 -2.75 10.93
CA MET A 145 5.71 -1.99 10.56
C MET A 145 6.37 -2.55 9.30
N ALA A 146 6.49 -3.87 9.18
CA ALA A 146 6.99 -4.53 7.97
C ALA A 146 6.15 -4.17 6.73
N ALA A 147 4.82 -4.17 6.89
CA ALA A 147 3.91 -3.78 5.82
C ALA A 147 4.02 -2.29 5.46
N ILE A 148 4.19 -1.39 6.43
CA ILE A 148 4.35 0.06 6.18
C ILE A 148 5.69 0.35 5.49
N LEU A 149 6.78 -0.29 5.94
CA LEU A 149 8.14 -0.05 5.43
C LEU A 149 8.43 -0.78 4.11
N GLY A 150 7.59 -1.72 3.69
CA GLY A 150 7.86 -2.54 2.50
C GLY A 150 9.12 -3.41 2.64
N ARG A 151 9.45 -3.81 3.87
CA ARG A 151 10.60 -4.65 4.22
C ARG A 151 10.09 -6.00 4.77
N GLY A 152 10.87 -7.07 4.59
CA GLY A 152 10.57 -8.37 5.20
C GLY A 152 10.60 -8.32 6.73
N LEU A 153 9.83 -9.20 7.37
CA LEU A 153 9.71 -9.27 8.83
C LEU A 153 11.07 -9.37 9.53
N ARG A 154 11.96 -10.24 9.03
CA ARG A 154 13.29 -10.45 9.61
C ARG A 154 14.18 -9.23 9.49
N GLY A 155 14.08 -8.49 8.39
CA GLY A 155 14.83 -7.24 8.19
C GLY A 155 14.44 -6.21 9.25
N VAL A 156 13.14 -6.06 9.50
CA VAL A 156 12.60 -5.17 10.54
C VAL A 156 13.03 -5.60 11.94
N GLU A 157 12.92 -6.89 12.28
CA GLU A 157 13.36 -7.41 13.60
C GLU A 157 14.85 -7.16 13.84
N THR A 158 15.68 -7.48 12.85
CA THR A 158 17.12 -7.27 12.94
C THR A 158 17.45 -5.80 13.12
N ARG A 159 16.69 -4.90 12.47
CA ARG A 159 16.87 -3.46 12.63
C ARG A 159 16.44 -2.96 14.00
N ILE A 160 15.31 -3.44 14.51
CA ILE A 160 14.85 -3.12 15.87
C ILE A 160 15.87 -3.60 16.91
N ALA A 161 16.44 -4.80 16.75
CA ALA A 161 17.50 -5.28 17.63
C ALA A 161 18.72 -4.34 17.63
N LYS A 162 19.13 -3.83 16.46
CA LYS A 162 20.17 -2.81 16.32
C LYS A 162 19.78 -1.45 16.91
N LEU A 163 18.51 -1.07 16.93
CA LEU A 163 18.02 0.15 17.59
C LEU A 163 17.94 0.01 19.12
N LYS A 164 17.96 -1.22 19.66
CA LYS A 164 17.98 -1.44 21.11
C LYS A 164 19.38 -1.36 21.71
N ASP A 165 20.41 -1.65 20.93
CA ASP A 165 21.81 -1.59 21.39
C ASP A 165 22.35 -0.15 21.28
N PRO A 166 22.68 0.52 22.40
CA PRO A 166 23.23 1.88 22.37
C PRO A 166 24.56 2.01 21.61
N ASN A 167 25.31 0.91 21.50
CA ASN A 167 26.60 0.89 20.80
C ASN A 167 26.47 0.61 19.30
N SER A 168 25.28 0.25 18.85
CA SER A 168 25.00 0.04 17.44
C SER A 168 25.07 1.36 16.67
N SER A 169 25.67 1.32 15.47
CA SER A 169 25.73 2.48 14.57
C SER A 169 24.36 3.07 14.26
N VAL A 170 23.33 2.23 14.26
CA VAL A 170 21.93 2.59 14.01
C VAL A 170 21.39 3.49 15.12
N TYR A 171 21.62 3.11 16.38
CA TYR A 171 21.23 3.90 17.54
C TYR A 171 22.00 5.23 17.58
N GLN A 172 23.31 5.17 17.33
CA GLN A 172 24.16 6.36 17.29
C GLN A 172 23.68 7.36 16.23
N ARG A 173 23.37 6.89 15.03
CA ARG A 173 22.84 7.73 13.94
C ARG A 173 21.54 8.42 14.33
N LEU A 174 20.64 7.75 15.05
CA LEU A 174 19.34 8.30 15.43
C LEU A 174 19.41 9.27 16.63
N PHE A 175 20.23 8.97 17.66
CA PHE A 175 20.20 9.71 18.93
C PHE A 175 21.41 10.59 19.21
N VAL A 176 22.59 10.19 18.74
CA VAL A 176 23.81 10.96 19.01
C VAL A 176 23.90 12.14 18.03
N GLY A 177 23.27 11.99 16.85
CA GLY A 177 23.32 12.96 15.76
C GLY A 177 24.74 13.13 15.24
N ASP A 178 24.88 13.76 14.08
CA ASP A 178 26.15 14.07 13.41
C ASP A 178 27.02 15.10 14.17
N LYS A 179 26.88 15.20 15.50
CA LYS A 179 27.59 16.13 16.38
C LYS A 179 29.11 15.93 16.42
N LEU A 180 29.65 14.95 15.69
CA LEU A 180 31.09 14.75 15.52
C LEU A 180 31.65 15.30 14.20
N GLN A 181 30.83 15.88 13.29
CA GLN A 181 31.33 16.53 12.06
C GLN A 181 30.86 17.96 11.80
N LYS A 182 30.14 18.61 12.73
CA LYS A 182 29.73 20.02 12.55
C LYS A 182 30.06 20.87 13.78
N SER A 183 31.23 21.49 13.74
CA SER A 183 31.55 22.67 14.54
C SER A 183 30.73 23.86 14.06
N ASP A 184 30.08 24.55 15.00
CA ASP A 184 29.60 25.93 14.94
C ASP A 184 28.67 26.33 13.78
N SER A 185 27.37 26.07 13.94
CA SER A 185 26.32 27.06 13.61
C SER A 185 24.94 26.61 14.10
N ASP A 186 24.45 27.33 15.09
CA ASP A 186 23.04 27.68 15.35
C ASP A 186 21.99 26.57 15.49
N ALA A 187 21.68 26.32 16.76
CA ALA A 187 20.41 25.79 17.21
C ALA A 187 19.28 26.79 16.94
N GLU A 188 18.14 26.32 16.40
CA GLU A 188 16.78 26.54 16.93
C GLU A 188 15.74 26.02 15.91
N ALA A 189 14.85 25.13 16.36
CA ALA A 189 13.40 25.18 16.12
C ALA A 189 12.73 23.96 16.79
N ASP A 190 12.46 24.12 18.08
CA ASP A 190 11.56 23.29 18.87
C ASP A 190 10.13 23.52 18.34
N ASN A 191 9.62 22.63 17.48
CA ASN A 191 8.20 22.61 17.12
C ASN A 191 7.47 21.68 18.10
N ASP A 192 7.15 22.24 19.25
CA ASP A 192 6.20 21.71 20.21
C ASP A 192 4.80 21.67 19.55
N VAL A 193 4.47 20.55 18.89
CA VAL A 193 3.15 20.30 18.28
C VAL A 193 2.15 20.05 19.39
N SER A 194 1.74 21.12 20.06
CA SER A 194 0.65 21.12 21.02
C SER A 194 -0.67 20.85 20.30
N GLY A 195 -1.09 19.58 20.22
CA GLY A 195 -2.48 19.11 20.17
C GLY A 195 -3.52 19.91 19.37
N GLY A 196 -3.18 20.44 18.20
CA GLY A 196 -4.09 21.22 17.36
C GLY A 196 -5.34 20.41 16.98
N LYS A 197 -6.51 21.05 16.99
CA LYS A 197 -7.75 20.44 16.49
C LYS A 197 -7.65 20.29 14.98
N LEU A 198 -7.99 19.11 14.43
CA LEU A 198 -8.07 18.93 12.97
C LEU A 198 -9.02 19.96 12.37
N THR A 199 -8.57 20.64 11.32
CA THR A 199 -9.44 21.54 10.56
C THR A 199 -10.67 20.77 10.08
N PRO A 200 -11.90 21.23 10.38
CA PRO A 200 -13.10 20.56 9.92
C PRO A 200 -13.14 20.46 8.39
N VAL A 201 -13.58 19.31 7.87
CA VAL A 201 -13.64 19.06 6.43
C VAL A 201 -14.45 20.12 5.67
N LYS A 202 -15.47 20.69 6.31
CA LYS A 202 -16.25 21.79 5.75
C LYS A 202 -15.39 23.00 5.40
N GLU A 203 -14.41 23.32 6.23
CA GLU A 203 -13.52 24.45 6.01
C GLU A 203 -12.55 24.16 4.87
N VAL A 204 -12.07 22.92 4.78
CA VAL A 204 -11.28 22.44 3.63
C VAL A 204 -12.08 22.56 2.32
N MET A 205 -13.32 22.09 2.29
CA MET A 205 -14.16 22.19 1.09
C MET A 205 -14.46 23.64 0.71
N ARG A 206 -14.69 24.53 1.69
CA ARG A 206 -14.84 25.98 1.42
C ARG A 206 -13.58 26.57 0.82
N ARG A 207 -12.40 26.20 1.33
CA ARG A 207 -11.13 26.67 0.76
C ARG A 207 -11.02 26.28 -0.70
N VAL A 208 -11.28 25.01 -1.04
CA VAL A 208 -11.27 24.52 -2.43
C VAL A 208 -12.30 25.25 -3.32
N GLN A 209 -13.50 25.53 -2.80
CA GLN A 209 -14.57 26.17 -3.58
C GLN A 209 -14.32 27.66 -3.85
N TRP A 210 -13.82 28.39 -2.86
CA TRP A 210 -13.80 29.86 -2.87
C TRP A 210 -12.41 30.46 -3.12
N ASP A 211 -11.35 29.65 -3.06
CA ASP A 211 -10.02 30.10 -3.42
C ASP A 211 -9.81 30.07 -4.94
N TYR A 212 -9.62 31.24 -5.53
CA TYR A 212 -9.36 31.39 -6.96
C TYR A 212 -8.02 30.80 -7.41
N SER A 213 -7.06 30.61 -6.49
CA SER A 213 -5.80 29.95 -6.83
C SER A 213 -5.95 28.44 -7.00
N LEU A 214 -7.04 27.86 -6.48
CA LEU A 214 -7.32 26.43 -6.53
C LEU A 214 -8.29 26.14 -7.67
N SER A 215 -8.02 25.06 -8.41
CA SER A 215 -8.96 24.50 -9.39
C SER A 215 -9.76 23.38 -8.74
N PRO A 216 -11.08 23.50 -8.52
CA PRO A 216 -11.89 22.44 -7.92
C PRO A 216 -11.77 21.10 -8.66
N LYS A 217 -11.54 21.12 -9.97
CA LYS A 217 -11.41 19.92 -10.81
C LYS A 217 -10.24 19.02 -10.43
N ASP A 218 -9.21 19.60 -9.81
CA ASP A 218 -8.04 18.87 -9.36
C ASP A 218 -8.31 18.16 -8.03
N PHE A 219 -9.45 18.39 -7.37
CA PHE A 219 -9.76 17.79 -6.08
C PHE A 219 -10.71 16.61 -6.21
N THR A 220 -10.45 15.59 -5.39
CA THR A 220 -11.32 14.42 -5.24
C THR A 220 -11.66 14.22 -3.76
N VAL A 221 -12.93 13.98 -3.46
CA VAL A 221 -13.42 13.71 -2.11
C VAL A 221 -13.73 12.24 -1.96
N ILE A 222 -13.20 11.64 -0.88
CA ILE A 222 -13.42 10.24 -0.52
C ILE A 222 -14.37 10.19 0.67
N TYR A 223 -15.46 9.44 0.54
CA TYR A 223 -16.52 9.38 1.54
C TYR A 223 -17.06 7.96 1.70
N TRP A 224 -17.65 7.69 2.86
CA TRP A 224 -18.37 6.44 3.13
C TRP A 224 -19.80 6.52 2.60
N ASP A 225 -20.15 5.68 1.62
CA ASP A 225 -21.53 5.54 1.19
C ASP A 225 -22.27 4.55 2.10
N ARG A 226 -23.46 4.96 2.56
CA ARG A 226 -24.30 4.12 3.42
C ARG A 226 -25.15 3.11 2.65
N VAL A 227 -25.33 3.31 1.35
CA VAL A 227 -26.17 2.46 0.51
C VAL A 227 -25.33 1.29 0.01
N GLU A 228 -24.14 1.61 -0.50
CA GLU A 228 -23.16 0.62 -0.96
C GLU A 228 -22.26 0.10 0.18
N GLU A 229 -22.40 0.64 1.40
CA GLU A 229 -21.59 0.31 2.59
C GLU A 229 -20.08 0.25 2.31
N THR A 230 -19.60 1.13 1.43
CA THR A 230 -18.22 1.11 0.89
C THR A 230 -17.68 2.53 0.74
N LEU A 231 -16.34 2.69 0.73
CA LEU A 231 -15.69 3.95 0.41
C LEU A 231 -15.81 4.27 -1.09
N MET A 232 -16.32 5.45 -1.39
CA MET A 232 -16.45 5.97 -2.75
C MET A 232 -15.61 7.24 -2.92
N SER A 233 -15.18 7.49 -4.15
CA SER A 233 -14.48 8.72 -4.55
C SER A 233 -15.31 9.49 -5.55
N SER A 234 -15.45 10.80 -5.36
CA SER A 234 -16.13 11.69 -6.31
C SER A 234 -15.28 12.92 -6.61
N PRO A 235 -15.16 13.35 -7.89
CA PRO A 235 -14.58 14.64 -8.23
C PRO A 235 -15.29 15.77 -7.49
N PHE A 236 -14.57 16.80 -7.10
CA PHE A 236 -15.16 17.92 -6.36
C PHE A 236 -16.23 18.66 -7.18
N ASP A 237 -16.06 18.73 -8.50
CA ASP A 237 -16.98 19.38 -9.44
C ASP A 237 -18.11 18.46 -9.95
N ALA A 238 -18.28 17.28 -9.36
CA ALA A 238 -19.34 16.36 -9.75
C ALA A 238 -20.73 16.98 -9.57
N THR A 239 -21.56 16.90 -10.61
CA THR A 239 -22.95 17.38 -10.59
C THR A 239 -23.81 16.52 -9.65
N ASN A 240 -24.65 17.18 -8.86
CA ASN A 240 -25.58 16.49 -7.98
C ASN A 240 -26.85 16.05 -8.72
N ASP A 241 -26.78 14.91 -9.39
CA ASP A 241 -27.94 14.34 -10.10
C ASP A 241 -28.79 13.40 -9.22
N SER A 242 -28.26 13.00 -8.06
CA SER A 242 -28.79 11.87 -7.28
C SER A 242 -29.46 12.28 -5.96
N VAL A 243 -29.07 13.41 -5.35
CA VAL A 243 -29.57 13.82 -4.04
C VAL A 243 -30.51 15.00 -4.18
N LYS A 244 -31.79 14.81 -3.83
CA LYS A 244 -32.76 15.90 -3.77
C LYS A 244 -32.32 16.93 -2.72
N GLY A 245 -31.92 18.11 -3.18
CA GLY A 245 -31.39 19.17 -2.33
C GLY A 245 -31.27 20.50 -3.06
N ARG A 246 -30.80 21.53 -2.35
CA ARG A 246 -30.44 22.83 -2.93
C ARG A 246 -29.02 22.87 -3.50
N GLU A 247 -28.21 21.87 -3.15
CA GLU A 247 -26.81 21.81 -3.55
C GLU A 247 -26.69 21.31 -4.99
N GLU A 248 -26.00 22.08 -5.83
CA GLU A 248 -25.75 21.74 -7.23
C GLU A 248 -24.57 20.77 -7.39
N MET A 249 -23.60 20.82 -6.47
CA MET A 249 -22.44 19.95 -6.44
C MET A 249 -22.66 18.77 -5.49
N PHE A 250 -22.39 17.56 -5.97
CA PHE A 250 -22.65 16.33 -5.24
C PHE A 250 -21.91 16.28 -3.91
N VAL A 251 -20.65 16.72 -3.89
CA VAL A 251 -19.79 16.71 -2.69
C VAL A 251 -20.39 17.49 -1.51
N PHE A 252 -21.10 18.60 -1.76
CA PHE A 252 -21.75 19.39 -0.70
C PHE A 252 -23.04 18.77 -0.18
N ALA A 253 -23.66 17.85 -0.94
CA ALA A 253 -24.79 17.07 -0.47
C ALA A 253 -24.37 15.93 0.47
N ILE A 254 -23.08 15.59 0.53
CA ILE A 254 -22.54 14.52 1.39
C ILE A 254 -22.42 15.04 2.83
N PRO A 255 -22.99 14.34 3.84
CA PRO A 255 -22.82 14.73 5.23
C PRO A 255 -21.34 14.73 5.66
N GLU A 256 -20.90 15.80 6.34
CA GLU A 256 -19.49 16.01 6.74
C GLU A 256 -18.89 14.82 7.49
N HIS A 257 -19.66 14.16 8.36
CA HIS A 257 -19.17 13.02 9.15
C HIS A 257 -18.84 11.78 8.29
N ARG A 258 -19.34 11.71 7.05
CA ARG A 258 -19.07 10.64 6.09
C ARG A 258 -17.84 10.87 5.24
N ILE A 259 -17.37 12.11 5.13
CA ILE A 259 -16.15 12.41 4.39
C ILE A 259 -14.96 11.93 5.21
N GLN A 260 -14.10 11.14 4.57
CA GLN A 260 -12.93 10.53 5.21
C GLN A 260 -11.64 11.23 4.79
N SER A 261 -11.50 11.59 3.52
CA SER A 261 -10.30 12.28 3.03
C SER A 261 -10.59 13.13 1.79
N VAL A 262 -9.67 14.06 1.53
CA VAL A 262 -9.65 14.92 0.35
C VAL A 262 -8.28 14.80 -0.30
N LYS A 263 -8.26 14.60 -1.62
CA LYS A 263 -7.06 14.52 -2.44
C LYS A 263 -6.95 15.74 -3.35
N TYR A 264 -5.72 16.23 -3.52
CA TYR A 264 -5.34 17.07 -4.63
C TYR A 264 -4.64 16.19 -5.67
N LYS A 265 -5.25 16.05 -6.84
CA LYS A 265 -4.93 15.06 -7.87
C LYS A 265 -4.84 13.66 -7.25
N GLU A 266 -3.63 13.14 -7.05
CA GLU A 266 -3.39 11.82 -6.45
C GLU A 266 -2.93 11.88 -4.99
N GLN A 267 -2.48 13.05 -4.53
CA GLN A 267 -1.90 13.24 -3.21
C GLN A 267 -2.99 13.53 -2.18
N VAL A 268 -2.97 12.82 -1.05
CA VAL A 268 -3.88 13.10 0.07
C VAL A 268 -3.43 14.39 0.77
N VAL A 269 -4.33 15.37 0.81
CA VAL A 269 -4.09 16.68 1.43
C VAL A 269 -4.86 16.87 2.72
N TRP A 270 -5.92 16.10 2.95
CA TRP A 270 -6.62 16.07 4.23
C TRP A 270 -7.13 14.65 4.51
N ASP A 271 -6.91 14.15 5.72
CA ASP A 271 -7.33 12.81 6.14
C ASP A 271 -7.80 12.82 7.60
N LYS A 272 -9.04 12.38 7.80
CA LYS A 272 -9.68 12.34 9.11
C LYS A 272 -9.05 11.33 10.06
N GLN A 273 -8.72 10.14 9.57
CA GLN A 273 -8.19 9.04 10.38
C GLN A 273 -6.71 9.28 10.71
N LYS A 274 -5.93 9.72 9.73
CA LYS A 274 -4.51 10.06 9.91
C LYS A 274 -4.28 11.43 10.54
N ARG A 275 -5.35 12.19 10.82
CA ARG A 275 -5.30 13.56 11.34
C ARG A 275 -4.35 14.46 10.53
N LEU A 276 -4.34 14.25 9.22
CA LEU A 276 -3.49 14.97 8.26
C LEU A 276 -4.23 16.19 7.73
N ASP A 277 -3.56 17.34 7.74
CA ASP A 277 -4.07 18.58 7.12
C ASP A 277 -2.93 19.36 6.47
N ARG A 278 -2.73 19.10 5.18
CA ARG A 278 -1.84 19.86 4.29
C ARG A 278 -2.55 21.02 3.61
N VAL A 279 -3.84 21.24 3.88
CA VAL A 279 -4.58 22.35 3.28
C VAL A 279 -4.23 23.64 4.01
N PHE A 280 -4.22 23.57 5.34
CA PHE A 280 -3.86 24.69 6.21
C PHE A 280 -2.53 24.49 6.95
N GLY A 281 -1.83 23.37 6.73
CA GLY A 281 -0.57 23.04 7.41
C GLY A 281 -0.73 22.72 8.89
N SER A 282 -1.94 22.35 9.34
CA SER A 282 -2.18 22.01 10.74
C SER A 282 -1.83 20.56 11.06
N MET A 283 -1.47 20.31 12.34
CA MET A 283 -1.27 18.97 12.88
C MET A 283 -0.25 18.10 12.12
N ASN A 284 -0.65 16.92 11.60
CA ASN A 284 0.28 16.02 10.91
C ASN A 284 0.67 16.52 9.51
N GLY A 285 0.18 17.68 9.09
CA GLY A 285 0.61 18.36 7.87
C GLY A 285 2.01 18.97 7.95
N ARG A 286 2.69 18.95 9.12
CA ARG A 286 4.07 19.46 9.30
C ARG A 286 4.28 20.92 8.83
N GLY A 287 3.23 21.75 8.89
CA GLY A 287 3.27 23.13 8.40
C GLY A 287 3.14 23.28 6.88
N GLU A 288 3.01 22.18 6.14
CA GLU A 288 2.85 22.18 4.69
C GLU A 288 1.47 22.69 4.28
N THR A 289 1.39 23.76 3.48
CA THR A 289 0.11 24.32 3.00
C THR A 289 -0.22 23.85 1.59
N ILE A 290 -1.48 24.05 1.16
CA ILE A 290 -1.94 23.60 -0.15
C ILE A 290 -1.12 24.22 -1.30
N ASP A 291 -0.65 25.46 -1.11
CA ASP A 291 0.16 26.17 -2.10
C ASP A 291 1.52 25.47 -2.30
N GLN A 292 2.15 25.02 -1.20
CA GLN A 292 3.39 24.26 -1.23
C GLN A 292 3.19 22.86 -1.84
N VAL A 293 2.07 22.21 -1.52
CA VAL A 293 1.71 20.93 -2.15
C VAL A 293 1.55 21.09 -3.67
N MET A 294 0.94 22.18 -4.13
CA MET A 294 0.77 22.45 -5.56
C MET A 294 2.10 22.71 -6.26
N GLU A 295 2.98 23.52 -5.65
CA GLU A 295 4.31 23.83 -6.19
C GLU A 295 5.21 22.58 -6.27
N GLY A 296 5.17 21.73 -5.24
CA GLY A 296 5.95 20.49 -5.17
C GLY A 296 5.30 19.27 -5.83
N TYR A 297 4.10 19.39 -6.42
CA TYR A 297 3.33 18.24 -6.88
C TYR A 297 4.07 17.43 -7.96
N ASP A 298 4.68 18.08 -8.93
CA ASP A 298 5.34 17.40 -10.05
C ASP A 298 6.58 16.62 -9.57
N GLU A 299 7.34 17.18 -8.62
CA GLU A 299 8.46 16.48 -7.99
C GLU A 299 8.00 15.30 -7.14
N TRP A 300 6.95 15.49 -6.34
CA TRP A 300 6.33 14.42 -5.56
C TRP A 300 5.84 13.30 -6.47
N LYS A 301 5.14 13.65 -7.55
CA LYS A 301 4.62 12.72 -8.57
C LYS A 301 5.76 11.90 -9.18
N ARG A 302 6.86 12.56 -9.59
CA ARG A 302 8.03 11.87 -10.15
C ARG A 302 8.64 10.88 -9.15
N LYS A 303 8.85 11.31 -7.90
CA LYS A 303 9.39 10.44 -6.83
C LYS A 303 8.48 9.24 -6.55
N GLU A 304 7.16 9.47 -6.53
CA GLU A 304 6.16 8.41 -6.33
C GLU A 304 6.16 7.42 -7.51
N GLU A 305 6.22 7.90 -8.75
CA GLU A 305 6.30 7.05 -9.95
C GLU A 305 7.60 6.24 -10.00
N GLU A 306 8.73 6.86 -9.64
CA GLU A 306 10.04 6.20 -9.48
C GLU A 306 9.98 5.11 -8.41
N LEU A 307 9.42 5.42 -7.24
CA LEU A 307 9.24 4.46 -6.15
C LEU A 307 8.34 3.28 -6.57
N GLN A 308 7.25 3.55 -7.29
CA GLN A 308 6.38 2.50 -7.80
C GLN A 308 7.06 1.66 -8.90
N ALA A 309 7.83 2.29 -9.80
CA ALA A 309 8.59 1.58 -10.82
C ALA A 309 9.65 0.67 -10.19
N TYR A 310 10.32 1.19 -9.17
CA TYR A 310 11.27 0.46 -8.35
C TYR A 310 10.60 -0.74 -7.66
N ASN A 311 9.47 -0.53 -6.98
CA ASN A 311 8.73 -1.62 -6.32
C ASN A 311 8.28 -2.70 -7.31
N ARG A 312 7.81 -2.30 -8.51
CA ARG A 312 7.49 -3.24 -9.60
C ARG A 312 8.70 -4.04 -10.06
N GLN A 313 9.86 -3.39 -10.19
CA GLN A 313 11.09 -4.07 -10.58
C GLN A 313 11.50 -5.11 -9.52
N ARG A 314 11.45 -4.73 -8.25
CA ARG A 314 11.75 -5.62 -7.12
C ARG A 314 10.79 -6.81 -7.04
N GLN A 315 9.50 -6.60 -7.29
CA GLN A 315 8.54 -7.71 -7.39
C GLN A 315 8.94 -8.73 -8.47
N ARG A 316 9.45 -8.27 -9.61
CA ARG A 316 9.92 -9.16 -10.68
C ARG A 316 11.15 -9.96 -10.25
N GLU A 317 12.11 -9.30 -9.62
CA GLU A 317 13.33 -9.96 -9.13
C GLU A 317 13.02 -11.02 -8.08
N MET A 318 12.17 -10.68 -7.09
CA MET A 318 11.69 -11.63 -6.09
C MET A 318 10.91 -12.78 -6.73
N ALA A 319 10.08 -12.50 -7.73
CA ALA A 319 9.35 -13.53 -8.46
C ALA A 319 10.30 -14.47 -9.22
N ILE A 320 11.36 -13.95 -9.84
CA ILE A 320 12.40 -14.75 -10.51
C ILE A 320 13.13 -15.63 -9.49
N GLN A 321 13.53 -15.06 -8.35
CA GLN A 321 14.19 -15.81 -7.28
C GLN A 321 13.30 -16.94 -6.76
N ILE A 322 12.04 -16.65 -6.43
CA ILE A 322 11.10 -17.66 -5.93
C ILE A 322 10.80 -18.71 -7.01
N ARG A 323 10.67 -18.30 -8.28
CA ARG A 323 10.52 -19.22 -9.41
C ARG A 323 11.72 -20.16 -9.57
N SER A 324 12.94 -19.66 -9.36
CA SER A 324 14.15 -20.49 -9.42
C SER A 324 14.19 -21.54 -8.30
N ILE A 325 13.68 -21.21 -7.12
CA ILE A 325 13.63 -22.10 -5.95
C ILE A 325 12.49 -23.11 -6.06
N LEU A 326 11.28 -22.65 -6.38
CA LEU A 326 10.10 -23.50 -6.44
C LEU A 326 10.05 -24.35 -7.73
N GLY A 327 10.72 -23.91 -8.79
CA GLY A 327 10.50 -24.43 -10.13
C GLY A 327 9.19 -23.95 -10.74
N GLU A 328 9.03 -24.14 -12.04
CA GLU A 328 7.93 -23.55 -12.82
C GLU A 328 6.54 -23.95 -12.30
N HIS A 329 6.35 -25.25 -12.06
CA HIS A 329 5.04 -25.79 -11.72
C HIS A 329 4.56 -25.30 -10.34
N LEU A 330 5.42 -25.36 -9.32
CA LEU A 330 5.07 -24.92 -7.97
C LEU A 330 4.93 -23.40 -7.89
N PHE A 331 5.72 -22.65 -8.67
CA PHE A 331 5.55 -21.21 -8.78
C PHE A 331 4.20 -20.83 -9.41
N MET A 332 3.75 -21.54 -10.45
CA MET A 332 2.42 -21.33 -11.03
C MET A 332 1.31 -21.66 -10.02
N ALA A 333 1.45 -22.75 -9.26
CA ALA A 333 0.52 -23.07 -8.18
C ALA A 333 0.45 -21.95 -7.12
N LEU A 334 1.60 -21.40 -6.70
CA LEU A 334 1.67 -20.27 -5.77
C LEU A 334 0.95 -19.02 -6.33
N LYS A 335 1.10 -18.77 -7.63
CA LYS A 335 0.43 -17.66 -8.31
C LYS A 335 -1.09 -17.86 -8.34
N ASP A 336 -1.55 -19.07 -8.60
CA ASP A 336 -2.99 -19.39 -8.67
C ASP A 336 -3.67 -19.25 -7.29
N ILE A 337 -3.03 -19.72 -6.22
CA ILE A 337 -3.55 -19.51 -4.84
C ILE A 337 -3.54 -18.02 -4.47
N SER A 338 -2.52 -17.26 -4.89
CA SER A 338 -2.46 -15.81 -4.67
C SER A 338 -3.57 -15.07 -5.41
N ALA A 339 -3.86 -15.43 -6.66
CA ALA A 339 -4.93 -14.83 -7.45
C ALA A 339 -6.31 -15.15 -6.84
N THR A 340 -6.47 -16.38 -6.35
CA THR A 340 -7.70 -16.81 -5.66
C THR A 340 -7.93 -15.97 -4.40
N LEU A 341 -6.91 -15.80 -3.55
CA LEU A 341 -6.99 -14.98 -2.34
C LEU A 341 -7.36 -13.53 -2.67
N GLN A 342 -6.71 -12.92 -3.65
CA GLN A 342 -7.01 -11.54 -4.07
C GLN A 342 -8.46 -11.39 -4.53
N SER A 343 -8.97 -12.33 -5.33
CA SER A 343 -10.36 -12.28 -5.78
C SER A 343 -11.37 -12.37 -4.63
N LYS A 344 -11.11 -13.24 -3.65
CA LYS A 344 -11.95 -13.38 -2.45
C LYS A 344 -11.89 -12.15 -1.55
N ALA A 345 -10.69 -11.60 -1.33
CA ALA A 345 -10.48 -10.40 -0.52
C ALA A 345 -11.23 -9.17 -1.08
N THR A 346 -11.38 -9.06 -2.40
CA THR A 346 -12.15 -7.96 -3.02
C THR A 346 -13.67 -8.13 -2.95
N GLY A 347 -14.17 -9.35 -2.72
CA GLY A 347 -15.59 -9.69 -2.87
C GLY A 347 -16.35 -10.01 -1.58
N MET A 348 -15.66 -10.21 -0.45
CA MET A 348 -16.29 -10.71 0.79
C MET A 348 -16.30 -9.65 1.90
N SER A 349 -17.48 -9.44 2.50
CA SER A 349 -17.67 -8.60 3.69
C SER A 349 -17.46 -9.36 5.00
N ASP A 350 -17.21 -10.68 4.94
CA ASP A 350 -17.00 -11.51 6.13
C ASP A 350 -15.51 -11.57 6.49
N GLU A 351 -15.14 -10.85 7.55
CA GLU A 351 -13.77 -10.80 8.06
C GLU A 351 -13.28 -12.19 8.50
N GLU A 352 -14.15 -13.02 9.05
CA GLU A 352 -13.77 -14.34 9.59
C GLU A 352 -13.40 -15.32 8.46
N SER A 353 -14.17 -15.33 7.37
CA SER A 353 -13.84 -16.11 6.17
C SER A 353 -12.52 -15.65 5.56
N THR A 354 -12.30 -14.33 5.48
CA THR A 354 -11.08 -13.76 4.91
C THR A 354 -9.86 -14.17 5.71
N GLN A 355 -9.94 -14.18 7.04
CA GLN A 355 -8.83 -14.61 7.90
C GLN A 355 -8.46 -16.08 7.67
N LYS A 356 -9.46 -16.95 7.51
CA LYS A 356 -9.23 -18.36 7.20
C LYS A 356 -8.57 -18.55 5.84
N ASP A 357 -9.03 -17.85 4.81
CA ASP A 357 -8.42 -17.90 3.48
C ASP A 357 -6.95 -17.44 3.50
N ILE A 358 -6.60 -16.46 4.35
CA ILE A 358 -5.22 -16.00 4.56
C ILE A 358 -4.39 -17.09 5.26
N GLU A 359 -4.93 -17.74 6.29
CA GLU A 359 -4.25 -18.85 6.97
C GLU A 359 -3.97 -20.01 6.00
N ASP A 360 -4.97 -20.41 5.22
CA ASP A 360 -4.83 -21.46 4.21
C ASP A 360 -3.77 -21.06 3.15
N TYR A 361 -3.78 -19.81 2.68
CA TYR A 361 -2.78 -19.30 1.73
C TYR A 361 -1.33 -19.38 2.26
N VAL A 362 -1.11 -19.00 3.53
CA VAL A 362 0.22 -19.08 4.15
C VAL A 362 0.66 -20.54 4.32
N GLN A 363 -0.25 -21.44 4.71
CA GLN A 363 0.05 -22.86 4.84
C GLN A 363 0.40 -23.51 3.48
N ASP A 364 -0.38 -23.20 2.45
CA ASP A 364 -0.15 -23.68 1.09
C ASP A 364 1.20 -23.19 0.55
N ALA A 365 1.55 -21.91 0.81
CA ALA A 365 2.86 -21.38 0.45
C ALA A 365 4.00 -22.18 1.13
N ILE A 366 3.93 -22.42 2.45
CA ILE A 366 4.92 -23.26 3.16
C ILE A 366 4.98 -24.66 2.55
N PHE A 367 3.83 -25.27 2.24
CA PHE A 367 3.76 -26.59 1.65
C PHE A 367 4.47 -26.66 0.30
N LEU A 368 4.30 -25.66 -0.57
CA LEU A 368 4.99 -25.58 -1.86
C LEU A 368 6.51 -25.48 -1.69
N PHE A 369 7.01 -24.71 -0.71
CA PHE A 369 8.45 -24.65 -0.40
C PHE A 369 9.00 -26.00 0.11
N ARG A 370 8.26 -26.70 0.97
CA ARG A 370 8.62 -28.05 1.42
C ARG A 370 8.67 -29.04 0.25
N GLN A 371 7.71 -28.95 -0.67
CA GLN A 371 7.68 -29.80 -1.85
C GLN A 371 8.91 -29.59 -2.73
N SER A 372 9.28 -28.32 -2.99
CA SER A 372 10.51 -27.98 -3.72
C SER A 372 11.76 -28.57 -3.04
N ARG A 373 11.90 -28.41 -1.71
CA ARG A 373 13.03 -28.96 -0.95
C ARG A 373 13.14 -30.48 -1.06
N ASN A 374 12.01 -31.18 -1.03
CA ASN A 374 11.95 -32.64 -1.19
C ASN A 374 12.35 -33.08 -2.62
N MET A 375 11.93 -32.33 -3.64
CA MET A 375 12.30 -32.60 -5.03
C MET A 375 13.81 -32.42 -5.24
N ALA A 376 14.39 -31.32 -4.74
CA ALA A 376 15.83 -31.07 -4.82
C ALA A 376 16.67 -32.14 -4.09
N SER A 377 16.18 -32.67 -2.97
CA SER A 377 16.86 -33.74 -2.22
C SER A 377 16.90 -35.07 -2.98
N SER A 378 15.94 -35.31 -3.87
CA SER A 378 15.87 -36.55 -4.67
C SER A 378 16.83 -36.55 -5.86
N GLU A 379 17.10 -35.37 -6.44
CA GLU A 379 17.93 -35.23 -7.65
C GLU A 379 19.44 -35.17 -7.35
N ASN A 380 19.83 -34.76 -6.13
CA ASN A 380 21.21 -34.39 -5.82
C ASN A 380 22.12 -35.55 -5.37
N THR A 381 21.79 -36.81 -5.69
CA THR A 381 22.62 -37.95 -5.24
C THR A 381 23.83 -38.25 -6.14
N ASN A 382 23.98 -37.62 -7.31
CA ASN A 382 25.01 -38.04 -8.29
C ASN A 382 25.88 -36.93 -8.94
N ASN A 383 25.76 -35.64 -8.59
CA ASN A 383 26.59 -34.57 -9.22
C ASN A 383 26.93 -33.42 -8.26
N ILE A 384 27.89 -33.65 -7.35
CA ILE A 384 28.37 -32.68 -6.36
C ILE A 384 29.63 -31.97 -6.87
N HIS A 385 29.55 -31.31 -8.02
CA HIS A 385 30.57 -30.34 -8.39
C HIS A 385 29.94 -29.25 -9.26
N ASP A 386 29.99 -28.01 -8.76
CA ASP A 386 29.97 -26.78 -9.55
C ASP A 386 28.62 -26.06 -9.79
N VAL A 387 27.80 -25.88 -8.75
CA VAL A 387 26.76 -24.84 -8.74
C VAL A 387 26.90 -23.97 -7.51
N SER A 388 27.85 -23.05 -7.59
CA SER A 388 28.01 -21.96 -6.64
C SER A 388 27.12 -20.80 -7.10
N ASP A 389 26.27 -20.31 -6.21
CA ASP A 389 25.69 -18.95 -6.23
C ASP A 389 24.29 -18.70 -6.81
N ASN A 390 23.59 -19.71 -7.35
CA ASN A 390 22.18 -19.55 -7.73
C ASN A 390 21.24 -19.91 -6.58
N GLY A 391 20.97 -18.94 -5.70
CA GLY A 391 19.82 -18.89 -4.78
C GLY A 391 19.64 -20.13 -3.90
N SER A 392 20.26 -20.12 -2.70
CA SER A 392 20.12 -21.25 -1.76
C SER A 392 18.65 -21.58 -1.51
N ILE A 393 18.27 -22.82 -1.79
CA ILE A 393 16.96 -23.36 -1.44
C ILE A 393 16.82 -23.23 0.08
N PRO A 394 15.72 -22.64 0.60
CA PRO A 394 15.55 -22.46 2.03
C PRO A 394 15.62 -23.81 2.74
N HIS A 395 16.52 -23.92 3.72
CA HIS A 395 16.85 -25.17 4.41
C HIS A 395 15.75 -25.60 5.38
N ASN A 396 15.00 -24.62 5.89
CA ASN A 396 13.93 -24.81 6.86
C ASN A 396 12.72 -23.92 6.51
N ASP A 397 11.60 -24.15 7.19
CA ASP A 397 10.35 -23.45 6.90
C ASP A 397 10.36 -22.00 7.37
N ILE A 398 11.23 -21.66 8.32
CA ILE A 398 11.41 -20.28 8.79
C ILE A 398 12.05 -19.43 7.68
N GLU A 399 13.08 -19.96 7.01
CA GLU A 399 13.67 -19.33 5.82
C GLU A 399 12.68 -19.23 4.68
N SER A 400 11.84 -20.26 4.46
CA SER A 400 10.77 -20.20 3.46
C SER A 400 9.76 -19.08 3.77
N LEU A 401 9.36 -18.92 5.04
CA LEU A 401 8.50 -17.84 5.49
C LEU A 401 9.16 -16.46 5.35
N ASP A 402 10.46 -16.35 5.59
CA ASP A 402 11.22 -15.10 5.41
C ASP A 402 11.21 -14.66 3.94
N MET A 403 11.54 -15.58 3.03
CA MET A 403 11.47 -15.33 1.58
C MET A 403 10.06 -14.97 1.12
N PHE A 404 9.06 -15.69 1.62
CA PHE A 404 7.67 -15.42 1.32
C PHE A 404 7.24 -14.04 1.87
N SER A 405 7.68 -13.65 3.06
CA SER A 405 7.40 -12.33 3.63
C SER A 405 7.97 -11.21 2.76
N ASN A 406 9.15 -11.40 2.15
CA ASN A 406 9.74 -10.42 1.24
C ASN A 406 8.91 -10.23 -0.03
N LEU A 407 8.25 -11.28 -0.53
CA LEU A 407 7.31 -11.16 -1.64
C LEU A 407 6.03 -10.44 -1.22
N VAL A 408 5.47 -10.82 -0.06
CA VAL A 408 4.25 -10.22 0.50
C VAL A 408 4.45 -8.73 0.80
N ALA A 409 5.64 -8.33 1.27
CA ALA A 409 6.00 -6.94 1.56
C ALA A 409 5.84 -6.01 0.36
N LEU A 410 5.83 -6.57 -0.85
CA LEU A 410 5.72 -5.81 -2.08
C LEU A 410 4.29 -5.76 -2.61
N LEU A 411 3.32 -6.44 -2.01
CA LEU A 411 1.94 -6.43 -2.51
C LEU A 411 1.36 -5.01 -2.55
N PRO A 412 0.59 -4.64 -3.58
CA PRO A 412 0.04 -3.28 -3.72
C PRO A 412 -1.11 -2.99 -2.75
N ASP A 413 -1.82 -4.02 -2.26
CA ASP A 413 -2.91 -3.86 -1.31
C ASP A 413 -2.36 -3.84 0.12
N ASP A 414 -2.30 -2.66 0.72
CA ASP A 414 -1.78 -2.44 2.07
C ASP A 414 -2.54 -3.24 3.14
N ALA A 415 -3.86 -3.34 3.02
CA ALA A 415 -4.70 -3.98 4.03
C ALA A 415 -4.54 -5.51 3.98
N LEU A 416 -4.53 -6.07 2.76
CA LEU A 416 -4.27 -7.50 2.57
C LEU A 416 -2.81 -7.85 2.95
N ARG A 417 -1.86 -7.00 2.56
CA ARG A 417 -0.43 -7.14 2.91
C ARG A 417 -0.23 -7.23 4.41
N GLU A 418 -0.84 -6.34 5.18
CA GLU A 418 -0.74 -6.35 6.64
C GLU A 418 -1.28 -7.65 7.24
N LYS A 419 -2.47 -8.09 6.82
CA LYS A 419 -3.09 -9.32 7.34
C LYS A 419 -2.27 -10.57 7.02
N ILE A 420 -1.73 -10.68 5.80
CA ILE A 420 -0.84 -11.80 5.43
C ILE A 420 0.44 -11.75 6.28
N MET A 421 1.04 -10.58 6.47
CA MET A 421 2.23 -10.44 7.33
C MET A 421 1.97 -10.85 8.78
N GLN A 422 0.79 -10.52 9.33
CA GLN A 422 0.40 -10.94 10.68
C GLN A 422 0.33 -12.47 10.79
N GLU A 423 -0.25 -13.14 9.79
CA GLU A 423 -0.33 -14.60 9.78
C GLU A 423 1.05 -15.25 9.56
N VAL A 424 1.89 -14.71 8.67
CA VAL A 424 3.28 -15.16 8.49
C VAL A 424 4.05 -15.09 9.82
N PHE A 425 3.91 -13.99 10.56
CA PHE A 425 4.55 -13.81 11.87
C PHE A 425 4.02 -14.81 12.91
N LYS A 426 2.70 -15.03 12.96
CA LYS A 426 2.09 -16.05 13.83
C LYS A 426 2.62 -17.46 13.55
N GLN A 427 2.76 -17.82 12.27
CA GLN A 427 3.32 -19.12 11.88
C GLN A 427 4.81 -19.24 12.19
N ALA A 428 5.60 -18.17 11.98
CA ALA A 428 7.01 -18.16 12.35
C ALA A 428 7.21 -18.38 13.87
N ASN A 429 6.41 -17.71 14.71
CA ASN A 429 6.45 -17.89 16.17
C ASN A 429 6.01 -19.29 16.62
N LYS A 430 5.11 -19.93 15.87
CA LYS A 430 4.69 -21.31 16.13
C LYS A 430 5.82 -22.31 15.84
N MET A 431 6.63 -22.05 14.80
CA MET A 431 7.75 -22.90 14.40
C MET A 431 8.98 -22.70 15.30
N ASP A 432 9.20 -21.47 15.79
CA ASP A 432 10.28 -21.14 16.71
C ASP A 432 9.77 -20.33 17.92
N PRO A 433 9.30 -21.02 18.98
CA PRO A 433 8.85 -20.36 20.20
C PRO A 433 9.97 -19.63 20.95
N HIS A 434 11.24 -19.99 20.73
CA HIS A 434 12.37 -19.33 21.39
C HIS A 434 12.55 -17.92 20.86
N ARG A 435 12.39 -17.73 19.55
CA ARG A 435 12.36 -16.39 18.91
C ARG A 435 11.28 -15.50 19.52
N ALA A 436 10.09 -16.03 19.79
CA ALA A 436 9.02 -15.28 20.45
C ALA A 436 9.38 -14.89 21.90
N ARG A 437 10.10 -15.74 22.62
CA ARG A 437 10.56 -15.45 23.99
C ARG A 437 11.64 -14.38 24.03
N GLU A 438 12.55 -14.33 23.05
CA GLU A 438 13.55 -13.26 22.96
C GLU A 438 12.91 -11.90 22.65
N ALA A 439 11.90 -11.87 21.78
CA ALA A 439 11.12 -10.67 21.50
C ALA A 439 10.42 -10.13 22.76
N PHE A 440 9.99 -11.00 23.68
CA PHE A 440 9.29 -10.63 24.92
C PHE A 440 10.21 -10.39 26.12
N ALA A 441 11.32 -11.13 26.24
CA ALA A 441 12.29 -10.94 27.32
C ALA A 441 13.00 -9.59 27.20
N THR A 442 13.19 -9.09 25.98
CA THR A 442 13.78 -7.76 25.75
C THR A 442 12.84 -6.59 26.07
N SER A 443 11.54 -6.81 26.29
CA SER A 443 10.62 -5.73 26.70
C SER A 443 10.45 -5.61 28.22
N THR A 444 10.85 -6.62 28.99
CA THR A 444 10.62 -6.70 30.44
C THR A 444 11.87 -6.48 31.30
N SER A 445 13.08 -6.50 30.74
CA SER A 445 14.32 -6.40 31.52
C SER A 445 14.85 -4.98 31.76
N SER A 446 14.17 -3.91 31.31
CA SER A 446 14.69 -2.52 31.44
C SER A 446 14.07 -1.66 32.54
N SER A 447 13.18 -2.18 33.41
CA SER A 447 12.49 -1.34 34.41
C SER A 447 12.97 -1.40 35.86
N ASP A 448 13.81 -2.36 36.26
CA ASP A 448 13.89 -2.71 37.70
C ASP A 448 15.23 -2.46 38.42
N ASP A 449 16.28 -1.92 37.78
CA ASP A 449 17.62 -1.90 38.38
C ASP A 449 18.15 -0.52 38.85
N ASP A 450 17.27 0.45 39.13
CA ASP A 450 17.69 1.82 39.53
C ASP A 450 17.26 2.24 40.95
N SER A 451 16.90 1.31 41.84
CA SER A 451 16.39 1.66 43.18
C SER A 451 17.25 1.22 44.37
N ASN A 452 18.53 0.86 44.18
CA ASN A 452 19.39 0.50 45.32
C ASN A 452 20.77 1.18 45.30
N LYS A 453 20.77 2.51 45.38
CA LYS A 453 21.87 3.30 45.96
C LYS A 453 21.28 4.43 46.81
N ASN A 454 21.13 4.18 48.10
CA ASN A 454 21.26 5.16 49.17
C ASN A 454 21.55 4.47 50.49
#